data_AF-A0A497A9M5-F1
#
_entry.id   AF-A0A497A9M5-F1
#
_cell.length_a   1.000
_cell.length_b   1.000
_cell.length_c   1.000
_cell.angle_alpha   90.00
_cell.angle_beta   90.00
_cell.angle_gamma   90.00
#
_symmetry.space_group_name_H-M   'P 1'
#
loop_
_entity.id
_entity.type
_entity.pdbx_description
1 polymer ?
#
loop_
_entity_poly.entity_id
_entity_poly.type
_entity_poly.pdbx_seq_one_letter_code
_entity_poly.pdbx_strand_id
1 'polypeptide(L)'
;MGPSWAQDVNYLFRQDIIFSGEDFTQMNRDFEVRRSAGEVLSLVAKLIWSVISRQFSAASLKALLRAMSVSGKLRAAYERYPETPAGFEAWVAEVHPLWEAVGK
;
A
#
# COMPACT_ATOMS: atom_id res chain seq x y z
N MET A 1 15.34 1.09 24.11
CA MET A 1 14.60 1.73 23.00
C MET A 1 14.41 0.69 21.92
N GLY A 2 13.18 0.20 21.72
CA GLY A 2 12.88 -0.68 20.59
C GLY A 2 12.99 0.11 19.27
N PRO A 3 13.14 -0.56 18.13
CA PRO A 3 13.33 0.13 16.86
C PRO A 3 12.04 0.87 16.46
N SER A 4 12.18 2.11 15.98
CA SER A 4 11.06 3.02 15.67
C SER A 4 10.03 2.44 14.70
N TRP A 5 10.44 1.51 13.82
CA TRP A 5 9.55 0.83 12.88
C TRP A 5 8.44 0.03 13.58
N ALA A 6 8.71 -0.59 14.73
CA ALA A 6 7.71 -1.39 15.44
C ALA A 6 6.62 -0.51 16.07
N GLN A 7 6.98 0.71 16.50
CA GLN A 7 6.03 1.69 17.01
C GLN A 7 5.16 2.24 15.88
N ASP A 8 5.76 2.56 14.74
CA ASP A 8 5.07 3.06 13.55
C ASP A 8 4.10 2.00 12.98
N VAL A 9 4.50 0.74 12.87
CA VAL A 9 3.61 -0.36 12.44
C VAL A 9 2.44 -0.54 13.40
N ASN A 10 2.70 -0.57 14.72
CA ASN A 10 1.65 -0.66 15.74
C ASN A 10 0.70 0.55 15.72
N TYR A 11 1.17 1.72 15.29
CA TYR A 11 0.31 2.90 15.12
C TYR A 11 -0.67 2.69 13.96
N LEU A 12 -0.17 2.22 12.81
CA LEU A 12 -0.99 1.98 11.61
C LEU A 12 -2.12 0.97 11.88
N PHE A 13 -1.83 -0.11 12.61
CA PHE A 13 -2.86 -1.07 13.04
C PHE A 13 -3.83 -0.47 14.07
N ARG A 14 -3.34 0.23 15.10
CA ARG A 14 -4.21 0.80 16.14
C ARG A 14 -5.16 1.90 15.64
N GLN A 15 -4.81 2.56 14.54
CA GLN A 15 -5.62 3.65 13.97
C GLN A 15 -6.46 3.21 12.76
N ASP A 16 -6.51 1.89 12.49
CA ASP A 16 -7.19 1.31 11.32
C ASP A 16 -6.78 1.94 9.99
N ILE A 17 -5.51 2.35 9.90
CA ILE A 17 -4.93 2.98 8.71
C ILE A 17 -4.56 1.92 7.66
N ILE A 18 -4.04 0.79 8.12
CA ILE A 18 -3.86 -0.41 7.31
C ILE A 18 -4.70 -1.52 7.92
N PHE A 19 -5.39 -2.28 7.07
CA PHE A 19 -6.00 -3.55 7.45
C PHE A 19 -7.00 -3.46 8.61
N SER A 20 -8.09 -2.71 8.42
CA SER A 20 -9.23 -2.84 9.33
C SER A 20 -9.89 -4.22 9.18
N GLY A 21 -10.62 -4.68 10.19
CA GLY A 21 -11.40 -5.93 10.08
C GLY A 21 -12.40 -5.91 8.91
N GLU A 22 -12.88 -4.72 8.55
CA GLU A 22 -13.76 -4.49 7.41
C GLU A 22 -13.01 -4.57 6.08
N ASP A 23 -11.78 -4.05 5.97
CA ASP A 23 -10.95 -4.19 4.78
C ASP A 23 -10.66 -5.66 4.47
N PHE A 24 -10.32 -6.47 5.49
CA PHE A 24 -10.10 -7.90 5.29
C PHE A 24 -11.36 -8.63 4.84
N THR A 25 -12.52 -8.23 5.37
CA THR A 25 -13.80 -8.81 4.97
C THR A 25 -14.10 -8.50 3.51
N GLN A 26 -13.88 -7.26 3.07
CA GLN A 26 -14.06 -6.85 1.68
C GLN A 26 -13.03 -7.48 0.74
N MET A 27 -11.74 -7.56 1.12
CA MET A 27 -10.73 -8.24 0.29
C MET A 27 -11.07 -9.72 0.09
N ASN A 28 -11.55 -10.41 1.13
CA ASN A 28 -11.90 -11.83 1.02
C ASN A 28 -13.22 -12.05 0.27
N ARG A 29 -14.20 -11.14 0.40
CA ARG A 29 -15.51 -11.31 -0.23
C ARG A 29 -15.54 -10.79 -1.67
N ASP A 30 -14.94 -9.63 -1.90
CA ASP A 30 -15.10 -8.82 -3.11
C ASP A 30 -13.79 -8.70 -3.91
N PHE A 31 -12.69 -9.34 -3.46
CA PHE A 31 -11.33 -9.26 -4.03
C PHE A 31 -10.79 -7.83 -4.21
N GLU A 32 -11.43 -6.85 -3.55
CA GLU A 32 -11.10 -5.44 -3.64
C GLU A 32 -11.52 -4.75 -2.33
N VAL A 33 -10.74 -3.76 -1.88
CA VAL A 33 -11.16 -2.84 -0.82
C VAL A 33 -11.87 -1.66 -1.48
N ARG A 34 -13.17 -1.50 -1.23
CA ARG A 34 -13.93 -0.34 -1.71
C ARG A 34 -14.11 0.63 -0.55
N ARG A 35 -13.44 1.77 -0.64
CA ARG A 35 -13.61 2.88 0.29
C ARG A 35 -14.26 4.06 -0.42
N SER A 36 -15.20 4.70 0.24
CA SER A 36 -15.79 5.97 -0.19
C SER A 36 -14.76 7.10 -0.17
N ALA A 37 -15.01 8.17 -0.93
CA ALA A 37 -14.14 9.35 -0.94
C ALA A 37 -13.98 9.98 0.44
N GLY A 38 -15.03 9.94 1.29
CA GLY A 38 -14.99 10.44 2.66
C GLY A 38 -14.06 9.63 3.57
N GLU A 39 -14.06 8.30 3.44
CA GLU A 39 -13.17 7.42 4.21
C GLU A 39 -11.71 7.59 3.79
N VAL A 40 -11.46 7.74 2.48
CA VAL A 40 -10.11 8.04 1.96
C VAL A 40 -9.62 9.38 2.49
N LEU A 41 -10.44 10.43 2.47
CA LEU A 41 -10.06 11.75 2.97
C LEU A 41 -9.78 11.72 4.49
N SER A 42 -10.59 11.00 5.26
CA SER A 42 -10.38 10.81 6.69
C SER A 42 -9.05 10.11 7.00
N LEU A 43 -8.73 9.05 6.25
CA LEU A 43 -7.45 8.34 6.37
C LEU A 43 -6.26 9.26 6.07
N VAL A 44 -6.34 10.04 5.00
CA VAL A 44 -5.29 11.01 4.63
C VAL A 44 -5.10 12.05 5.73
N ALA A 45 -6.19 12.59 6.28
CA ALA A 45 -6.14 13.55 7.37
C ALA A 45 -5.49 12.96 8.63
N LYS A 46 -5.85 11.72 9.01
CA LYS A 46 -5.23 11.00 10.13
C LYS A 46 -3.72 10.80 9.92
N LEU A 47 -3.31 10.38 8.73
CA LEU A 47 -1.90 10.20 8.39
C LEU A 47 -1.10 11.52 8.48
N ILE A 48 -1.64 12.62 7.93
CA ILE A 48 -1.00 13.94 8.01
C ILE A 48 -0.88 14.39 9.47
N TRP A 49 -1.96 14.27 10.25
CA TRP A 49 -1.97 14.63 11.67
C TRP A 49 -0.98 13.80 12.48
N SER A 50 -0.84 12.50 12.18
CA SER A 50 0.08 11.60 12.88
C SER A 50 1.56 11.98 12.72
N VAL A 51 1.93 12.49 11.55
CA VAL A 51 3.29 12.99 11.29
C VAL A 51 3.53 14.32 12.00
N ILE A 52 2.58 15.25 11.94
CA ILE A 52 2.68 16.55 12.61
C ILE A 52 2.78 16.37 14.13
N SER A 53 2.00 15.45 14.71
CA SER A 53 2.00 15.12 16.13
C SER A 53 3.16 14.20 16.56
N ARG A 54 4.06 13.82 15.64
CA ARG A 54 5.21 12.91 15.85
C ARG A 54 4.82 11.51 16.36
N GLN A 55 3.57 11.11 16.19
CA GLN A 55 3.08 9.77 16.52
C GLN A 55 3.43 8.74 15.44
N PHE A 56 3.72 9.22 14.23
CA PHE A 56 4.17 8.43 13.10
C PHE A 56 5.34 9.12 12.41
N SER A 57 6.41 8.39 12.11
CA SER A 57 7.59 9.02 11.52
C SER A 57 7.38 9.38 10.04
N ALA A 58 7.93 10.53 9.62
CA ALA A 58 7.91 10.94 8.21
C ALA A 58 8.65 9.94 7.30
N ALA A 59 9.67 9.24 7.83
CA ALA A 59 10.38 8.18 7.11
C ALA A 59 9.45 6.99 6.83
N SER A 60 8.67 6.55 7.81
CA SER A 60 7.68 5.48 7.65
C SER A 60 6.54 5.89 6.72
N LEU A 61 6.08 7.16 6.76
CA LEU A 61 5.12 7.67 5.77
C LEU A 61 5.68 7.59 4.35
N LYS A 62 6.94 8.00 4.14
CA LYS A 62 7.59 7.93 2.83
C LYS A 62 7.71 6.48 2.34
N ALA A 63 8.06 5.55 3.23
CA ALA A 63 8.13 4.13 2.92
C ALA A 63 6.75 3.56 2.53
N LEU A 64 5.70 3.91 3.29
CA LEU A 64 4.32 3.51 2.99
C LEU A 64 3.87 4.02 1.62
N LEU A 65 4.07 5.31 1.32
CA LEU A 65 3.70 5.89 0.03
C LEU A 65 4.46 5.23 -1.14
N ARG A 66 5.74 4.91 -0.94
CA ARG A 66 6.54 4.18 -1.94
C ARG A 66 5.96 2.78 -2.18
N ALA A 67 5.66 2.04 -1.12
CA ALA A 67 5.06 0.70 -1.22
C ALA A 67 3.70 0.73 -1.93
N MET A 68 2.84 1.69 -1.61
CA MET A 68 1.54 1.89 -2.28
C MET A 68 1.72 2.20 -3.77
N SER A 69 2.66 3.09 -4.13
CA SER A 69 2.94 3.44 -5.51
C SER A 69 3.41 2.23 -6.34
N VAL A 70 4.36 1.45 -5.81
CA VAL A 70 4.84 0.24 -6.48
C VAL A 70 3.71 -0.80 -6.61
N SER A 71 2.92 -1.00 -5.56
CA SER A 71 1.77 -1.92 -5.57
C SER A 71 0.72 -1.53 -6.63
N GLY A 72 0.44 -0.23 -6.79
CA GLY A 72 -0.46 0.26 -7.83
C GLY A 72 0.05 0.01 -9.24
N LYS A 73 1.36 0.19 -9.48
CA LYS A 73 2.01 -0.13 -10.76
C LYS A 73 1.97 -1.63 -11.05
N LEU A 74 2.24 -2.46 -10.04
CA LEU A 74 2.12 -3.92 -10.13
C LEU A 74 0.69 -4.31 -10.51
N ARG A 75 -0.34 -3.83 -9.80
CA ARG A 75 -1.74 -4.07 -10.15
C ARG A 75 -2.02 -3.74 -11.63
N ALA A 76 -1.67 -2.54 -12.07
CA ALA A 76 -1.91 -2.09 -13.45
C ALA A 76 -1.13 -2.92 -14.50
N ALA A 77 0.03 -3.49 -14.15
CA ALA A 77 0.78 -4.38 -15.03
C ALA A 77 0.15 -5.77 -15.10
N TYR A 78 -0.35 -6.31 -13.98
CA TYR A 78 -1.04 -7.60 -13.94
C TYR A 78 -2.43 -7.53 -14.58
N GLU A 79 -3.14 -6.41 -14.49
CA GLU A 79 -4.39 -6.17 -15.21
C GLU A 79 -4.20 -6.14 -16.74
N ARG A 80 -2.97 -5.88 -17.21
CA ARG A 80 -2.56 -5.92 -18.62
C ARG A 80 -1.73 -7.15 -18.96
N TYR A 81 -1.87 -8.24 -18.19
CA TYR A 81 -1.16 -9.48 -18.48
C TYR A 81 -1.46 -9.96 -19.91
N PRO A 82 -0.45 -10.35 -20.69
CA PRO A 82 -0.64 -10.67 -22.11
C PRO A 82 -1.52 -11.92 -22.29
N GLU A 83 -2.50 -11.82 -23.18
CA GLU A 83 -3.41 -12.93 -23.52
C GLU A 83 -2.73 -14.05 -24.33
N THR A 84 -1.58 -13.73 -24.95
CA THR A 84 -0.81 -14.67 -25.76
C THR A 84 0.65 -14.76 -25.30
N PRO A 85 1.30 -15.91 -25.48
CA PRO A 85 2.70 -16.09 -25.08
C PRO A 85 3.68 -15.10 -25.72
N ALA A 86 3.36 -14.54 -26.89
CA ALA A 86 4.22 -13.62 -27.62
C ALA A 86 4.52 -12.32 -26.85
N GLY A 87 3.63 -11.89 -25.95
CA GLY A 87 3.80 -10.69 -25.13
C GLY A 87 4.51 -10.91 -23.79
N PHE A 88 4.80 -12.17 -23.43
CA PHE A 88 5.26 -12.51 -22.08
C PHE A 88 6.60 -11.89 -21.71
N GLU A 89 7.61 -12.02 -22.57
CA GLU A 89 8.96 -11.50 -22.28
C GLU A 89 8.97 -9.98 -22.11
N ALA A 90 8.19 -9.26 -22.92
CA ALA A 90 8.04 -7.81 -22.79
C ALA A 90 7.35 -7.42 -21.47
N TRP A 91 6.32 -8.17 -21.08
CA TRP A 91 5.64 -7.98 -19.80
C TRP A 91 6.58 -8.27 -18.61
N VAL A 92 7.39 -9.34 -18.66
CA VAL A 92 8.39 -9.64 -17.62
C VAL A 92 9.41 -8.50 -17.50
N ALA A 93 9.90 -7.96 -18.62
CA ALA A 93 10.82 -6.84 -18.61
C ALA A 93 10.22 -5.57 -17.97
N GLU A 94 8.90 -5.35 -18.08
CA GLU A 94 8.18 -4.27 -17.40
C GLU A 94 8.00 -4.54 -15.90
N VAL A 95 7.64 -5.78 -15.53
CA VAL A 95 7.22 -6.13 -14.17
C VAL A 95 8.38 -6.45 -13.23
N HIS A 96 9.47 -7.04 -13.73
CA HIS A 96 10.61 -7.44 -12.91
C HIS A 96 11.24 -6.27 -12.14
N PRO A 97 11.51 -5.09 -12.73
CA PRO A 97 12.04 -3.94 -12.00
C PRO A 97 11.09 -3.41 -10.91
N LEU A 98 9.77 -3.58 -11.07
CA LEU A 98 8.78 -3.19 -10.07
C LEU A 98 8.90 -4.07 -8.83
N TRP A 99 9.06 -5.39 -9.00
CA TRP A 99 9.31 -6.31 -7.88
C TRP A 99 10.63 -6.04 -7.17
N GLU A 100 11.69 -5.72 -7.91
CA GLU A 100 12.97 -5.33 -7.31
C GLU A 100 12.89 -4.02 -6.49
N ALA A 101 11.88 -3.19 -6.74
CA ALA A 101 11.65 -1.95 -6.01
C ALA A 101 10.80 -2.14 -4.74
N VAL A 102 10.18 -3.31 -4.54
CA VAL A 102 9.42 -3.63 -3.33
C VAL A 102 10.39 -3.83 -2.16
N GLY A 103 10.14 -3.15 -1.04
CA GLY A 103 10.94 -3.30 0.18
C GLY A 103 12.31 -2.59 0.19
N LYS A 104 12.63 -1.81 -0.85
CA LYS A 104 13.80 -0.90 -0.90
C LYS A 104 13.39 0.57 -0.68
#